data_AF-A0A414Q333-F1
#
_entry.id   AF-A0A414Q333-F1
#
_cell.length_a   1.000
_cell.length_b   1.000
_cell.length_c   1.000
_cell.angle_alpha   90.00
_cell.angle_beta   90.00
_cell.angle_gamma   90.00
#
_symmetry.space_group_name_H-M   'P 1'
#
loop_
_entity.id
_entity.type
_entity.pdbx_description
1 polymer ?
#
loop_
_entity_poly.entity_id
_entity_poly.type
_entity_poly.pdbx_seq_one_letter_code
_entity_poly.pdbx_strand_id
1 'polypeptide(L)' 'MRDGIADEQVLVRNKAGWISEDGYYSTCDAGLIDIDGRTYVMSIMTSMPWSDHSSEVVTAIAKALYDTRATLA' A
#
# COMPACT_ATOMS: atom_id res chain seq x y z
N MET A 1 -1.67 -6.60 -1.79
CA MET A 1 -1.58 -5.15 -1.49
C MET A 1 -2.46 -4.81 -0.29
N ARG A 2 -2.45 -3.58 0.24
CA ARG A 2 -2.64 -3.24 1.69
C ARG A 2 -3.89 -3.71 2.46
N ASP A 3 -4.73 -4.58 1.93
CA ASP A 3 -5.86 -5.22 2.61
C ASP A 3 -5.44 -6.00 3.86
N GLY A 4 -4.20 -6.50 3.90
CA GLY A 4 -3.63 -7.15 5.10
C GLY A 4 -3.41 -6.22 6.30
N ILE A 5 -3.71 -4.92 6.17
CA ILE A 5 -3.75 -3.95 7.27
C ILE A 5 -5.14 -3.87 7.90
N ALA A 6 -6.19 -4.23 7.16
CA ALA A 6 -7.56 -4.12 7.65
C ALA A 6 -7.81 -5.09 8.82
N ASP A 7 -8.54 -4.61 9.83
CA ASP A 7 -9.02 -5.38 10.98
C ASP A 7 -10.35 -4.79 11.48
N GLU A 8 -10.82 -5.18 12.66
CA GLU A 8 -12.09 -4.68 13.23
C GLU A 8 -12.12 -3.17 13.47
N GLN A 9 -10.96 -2.52 13.63
CA GLN A 9 -10.81 -1.10 13.95
C GLN A 9 -10.26 -0.29 12.78
N VAL A 10 -9.71 -0.96 11.76
CA VAL A 10 -8.99 -0.33 10.66
C VAL A 10 -9.73 -0.55 9.34
N LEU A 11 -10.23 0.55 8.76
CA LEU A 11 -10.85 0.52 7.44
C LEU A 11 -9.82 0.89 6.37
N VAL A 12 -9.63 -0.01 5.41
CA VAL A 12 -8.74 0.18 4.27
C VAL A 12 -9.55 0.39 3.00
N ARG A 13 -9.21 1.44 2.24
CA ARG A 13 -9.70 1.65 0.87
C ARG A 13 -8.50 1.73 -0.07
N ASN A 14 -8.22 0.68 -0.81
CA ASN A 14 -7.04 0.57 -1.67
C ASN A 14 -7.39 0.51 -3.16
N LYS A 15 -6.39 0.85 -3.97
CA LYS A 15 -6.37 0.68 -5.40
C LYS A 15 -4.98 0.17 -5.80
N ALA A 16 -4.91 -1.13 -6.02
CA ALA A 16 -3.77 -1.75 -6.70
C ALA A 16 -3.69 -1.27 -8.14
N GLY A 17 -2.46 -1.15 -8.67
CA GLY A 17 -2.23 -0.82 -10.06
C GLY A 17 -0.89 -1.33 -10.55
N TRP A 18 -0.75 -1.45 -11.86
CA TRP A 18 0.54 -1.70 -12.49
C TRP A 18 0.68 -0.85 -13.75
N ILE A 19 1.92 -0.56 -14.11
CA ILE A 19 2.31 0.08 -15.37
C ILE A 19 3.17 -0.95 -16.11
N SER A 20 2.88 -1.17 -17.39
CA SER A 20 3.58 -2.14 -18.24
C SER A 20 3.80 -1.66 -19.67
N GLU A 21 3.75 -0.34 -19.89
CA GLU A 21 3.85 0.27 -21.22
C GLU A 21 5.22 0.93 -21.43
N ASP A 22 5.71 0.93 -22.67
CA ASP A 22 6.88 1.68 -23.12
C ASP A 22 8.17 1.49 -22.31
N GLY A 23 8.38 0.29 -21.76
CA GLY A 23 9.56 -0.03 -20.95
C GLY A 23 9.51 0.53 -19.53
N TYR A 24 8.39 1.13 -19.13
CA TYR A 24 8.11 1.53 -17.76
C TYR A 24 7.33 0.43 -17.06
N TYR A 25 7.92 -0.07 -15.99
CA TYR A 25 7.34 -1.12 -15.18
C TYR A 25 7.17 -0.64 -13.75
N SER A 26 5.95 -0.77 -13.23
CA SER A 26 5.66 -0.39 -11.86
C SER A 26 4.57 -1.27 -11.30
N THR A 27 4.76 -1.74 -10.08
CA THR A 27 3.72 -2.27 -9.21
C THR A 27 3.39 -1.19 -8.19
N CYS A 28 2.15 -0.73 -8.18
CA CYS A 28 1.67 0.43 -7.44
C CYS A 28 0.54 0.07 -6.48
N ASP A 29 0.45 0.79 -5.36
CA ASP A 29 -0.71 0.74 -4.48
C ASP A 29 -1.03 2.14 -3.94
N ALA A 30 -2.25 2.63 -4.11
CA ALA A 30 -2.68 3.93 -3.58
C ALA A 30 -4.01 3.82 -2.85
N GLY A 31 -4.19 4.57 -1.76
CA GLY A 31 -5.40 4.42 -0.95
C GLY A 31 -5.42 5.19 0.37
N LEU A 32 -6.50 4.95 1.10
CA LEU A 32 -6.79 5.55 2.41
C LEU A 32 -6.81 4.47 3.49
N ILE A 33 -6.42 4.86 4.70
CA ILE A 33 -6.53 4.04 5.91
C ILE A 33 -7.20 4.90 6.98
N ASP A 34 -8.38 4.49 7.44
CA ASP A 34 -9.10 5.14 8.54
C ASP A 34 -8.91 4.31 9.82
N ILE A 35 -8.44 4.94 10.90
CA ILE A 35 -8.28 4.36 12.23
C ILE A 35 -8.37 5.46 13.30
N ASP A 36 -9.05 5.19 14.41
CA ASP A 36 -9.13 6.10 15.58
C ASP A 36 -9.53 7.55 15.22
N GLY A 37 -10.43 7.72 14.24
CA GLY A 37 -10.88 9.03 13.76
C GLY A 37 -9.83 9.80 12.93
N ARG A 38 -8.73 9.15 12.54
CA ARG A 38 -7.68 9.70 11.65
C ARG A 38 -7.70 8.98 10.31
N THR A 39 -7.55 9.76 9.24
CA THR A 39 -7.39 9.24 7.87
C THR A 39 -5.95 9.45 7.41
N TYR A 40 -5.29 8.38 7.01
CA TYR A 40 -3.97 8.41 6.39
C TYR A 40 -4.11 8.20 4.88
N VAL A 41 -3.38 9.00 4.11
CA VAL A 41 -3.17 8.77 2.67
C VAL A 41 -1.87 7.99 2.50
N MET A 42 -1.91 6.91 1.72
CA MET A 42 -0.71 6.13 1.38
C MET A 42 -0.64 5.92 -0.13
N SER A 43 0.51 6.24 -0.71
CA SER A 43 0.82 5.96 -2.11
C SER A 43 2.19 5.32 -2.21
N ILE A 44 2.23 4.11 -2.79
CA ILE A 44 3.44 3.34 -3.03
C ILE A 44 3.58 3.19 -4.54
N MET A 45 4.71 3.67 -5.06
CA MET A 45 5.15 3.44 -6.45
C MET A 45 6.51 2.77 -6.41
N THR A 46 6.69 1.76 -7.24
CA THR A 46 7.95 1.03 -7.38
C THR A 46 8.38 1.04 -8.84
N SER A 47 9.61 0.66 -9.14
CA SER A 47 10.04 0.37 -10.52
C SER A 47 10.04 -1.13 -10.80
N MET A 48 9.28 -1.92 -10.03
CA MET A 48 9.19 -3.37 -10.19
C MET A 48 8.10 -3.71 -11.20
N PRO A 49 8.35 -4.61 -12.17
CA PRO A 49 7.29 -5.18 -12.98
C PRO A 49 6.29 -5.99 -12.15
N TRP A 50 5.04 -6.01 -12.62
CA TRP A 50 4.00 -6.81 -11.99
C TRP A 50 4.37 -8.29 -11.96
N SER A 51 4.26 -8.86 -10.76
CA SER A 51 4.40 -10.27 -10.43
C SER A 51 3.80 -10.48 -9.04
N ASP A 52 3.47 -11.72 -8.69
CA ASP A 52 3.02 -12.07 -7.34
C ASP A 52 4.04 -11.63 -6.29
N HIS A 53 5.33 -11.84 -6.56
CA HIS A 53 6.40 -11.36 -5.69
C HIS A 53 6.40 -9.84 -5.49
N SER A 54 6.23 -9.05 -6.55
CA SER A 54 6.16 -7.58 -6.41
C SER A 54 4.92 -7.14 -5.60
N SER A 55 3.80 -7.86 -5.71
CA SER A 55 2.60 -7.62 -4.90
C SER A 55 2.84 -7.89 -3.42
N GLU A 56 3.54 -8.98 -3.09
CA GLU A 56 3.97 -9.31 -1.72
C GLU A 56 4.89 -8.23 -1.15
N VAL A 57 5.91 -7.82 -1.91
CA VAL A 57 6.85 -6.77 -1.50
C VAL A 57 6.12 -5.45 -1.24
N VAL A 58 5.22 -5.01 -2.13
CA VAL A 58 4.44 -3.78 -1.90
C VAL A 58 3.51 -3.93 -0.69
N THR A 59 2.96 -5.11 -0.45
CA THR A 59 2.16 -5.39 0.76
C THR A 59 3.01 -5.25 2.03
N ALA A 60 4.23 -5.78 2.03
CA ALA A 60 5.17 -5.64 3.14
C ALA A 60 5.55 -4.17 3.39
N ILE A 61 5.79 -3.40 2.33
CA ILE A 61 6.05 -1.94 2.44
C ILE A 61 4.86 -1.24 3.07
N ALA A 62 3.64 -1.51 2.58
CA ALA A 62 2.43 -0.88 3.13
C ALA A 62 2.26 -1.18 4.62
N LYS A 63 2.48 -2.43 5.03
CA LYS A 63 2.43 -2.82 6.43
C LYS A 63 3.51 -2.11 7.26
N ALA A 64 4.76 -2.07 6.79
CA ALA A 64 5.85 -1.42 7.50
C ALA A 64 5.60 0.09 7.68
N LEU A 65 5.12 0.77 6.65
CA LEU A 65 4.75 2.20 6.72
C LEU A 65 3.60 2.42 7.71
N TYR A 66 2.58 1.57 7.67
CA TYR A 66 1.48 1.63 8.60
C TYR A 66 1.93 1.41 10.05
N ASP A 67 2.72 0.38 10.34
CA ASP A 67 3.22 0.11 11.69
C ASP A 67 4.10 1.27 12.20
N THR A 68 4.91 1.87 11.33
CA THR A 68 5.75 3.02 11.67
C THR A 68 4.94 4.26 12.00
N ARG A 69 3.72 4.42 11.49
CA ARG A 69 2.88 5.61 11.74
C ARG A 69 2.71 5.94 13.23
N ALA A 70 2.73 4.92 14.09
CA ALA A 70 2.55 5.06 15.54
C ALA A 70 3.69 5.85 16.21
N THR A 71 4.83 6.01 15.54
CA THR A 71 5.97 6.80 16.05
C THR A 71 5.88 8.29 15.72
N LEU A 72 4.91 8.71 14.91
CA LEU A 72 4.71 10.10 14.48
C LEU A 72 3.87 10.93 15.49
N ALA A 73 3.56 10.37 16.66
CA ALA A 73 2.74 10.97 17.71
C ALA A 73 3.52 11.91 18.65
#